data_AF-A0A655UI03-F1
#
_entry.id   AF-A0A655UI03-F1
#
_cell.length_a   1.000
_cell.length_b   1.000
_cell.length_c   1.000
_cell.angle_alpha   90.00
_cell.angle_beta   90.00
_cell.angle_gamma   90.00
#
_symmetry.space_group_name_H-M   'P 1'
#
loop_
_entity.id
_entity.type
_entity.pdbx_description
1 polymer ?
#
loop_
_entity_poly.entity_id
_entity_poly.type
_entity_poly.pdbx_seq_one_letter_code
_entity_poly.pdbx_strand_id
1 'polypeptide(L)'
;MDGELITLMSRCGCEQVVNDLNHSKGMADGLVSIEESILDISNILSGASLKGLCQQIELKTKIQPPVIFDPTHQPLPILQWRLSLIMEINFLVEKASFSAKTIICFADKELDKVFAHLDELLM
;
A
#
# COMPACT_ATOMS: atom_id res chain seq x y z
N MET A 1 -7.97 -2.69 14.65
CA MET A 1 -7.36 -1.44 14.19
C MET A 1 -8.03 -0.98 12.90
N ASP A 2 -8.69 0.16 12.97
CA ASP A 2 -9.23 0.84 11.81
C ASP A 2 -8.15 1.74 11.22
N GLY A 3 -8.17 1.95 9.91
CA GLY A 3 -7.15 2.71 9.23
C GLY A 3 -7.39 2.74 7.73
N GLU A 4 -6.57 3.52 7.05
CA GLU A 4 -6.58 3.65 5.60
C GLU A 4 -5.17 3.43 5.06
N LEU A 5 -5.09 2.85 3.87
CA LEU A 5 -3.84 2.62 3.18
C LEU A 5 -3.95 3.13 1.76
N ILE A 6 -3.07 4.06 1.41
CA ILE A 6 -3.04 4.69 0.10
C ILE A 6 -1.70 4.39 -0.54
N THR A 7 -1.71 3.75 -1.71
CA THR A 7 -0.50 3.48 -2.48
C THR A 7 -0.51 4.30 -3.77
N LEU A 8 0.49 5.18 -3.91
CA LEU A 8 0.77 5.93 -5.12
C LEU A 8 1.88 5.21 -5.90
N MET A 9 1.69 5.04 -7.21
CA MET A 9 2.64 4.32 -8.05
C MET A 9 3.02 5.16 -9.27
N SER A 10 4.28 5.07 -9.71
CA SER A 10 4.72 5.69 -10.94
C SER A 10 4.09 5.00 -12.15
N ARG A 11 3.39 5.77 -13.00
CA ARG A 11 2.80 5.24 -14.25
C ARG A 11 3.82 4.52 -15.13
N CYS A 12 4.96 5.17 -15.41
CA CYS A 12 6.01 4.60 -16.26
C CYS A 12 6.56 3.28 -15.69
N GLY A 13 6.77 3.21 -14.37
CA GLY A 13 7.17 1.97 -13.71
C GLY A 13 6.14 0.86 -13.84
N CYS A 14 4.84 1.16 -13.69
CA CYS A 14 3.78 0.17 -13.88
C CYS A 14 3.71 -0.33 -15.33
N GLU A 15 3.88 0.56 -16.31
CA GLU A 15 3.94 0.20 -17.73
C GLU A 15 5.12 -0.74 -18.02
N GLN A 16 6.29 -0.47 -17.44
CA GLN A 16 7.45 -1.36 -17.58
C GLN A 16 7.20 -2.73 -16.95
N VAL A 17 6.62 -2.78 -15.75
CA VAL A 17 6.27 -4.05 -15.09
C VAL A 17 5.28 -4.86 -15.93
N VAL A 18 4.27 -4.22 -16.51
CA VAL A 18 3.31 -4.90 -17.40
C VAL A 18 4.00 -5.44 -18.65
N ASN A 19 4.87 -4.64 -19.27
CA ASN A 19 5.65 -5.08 -20.43
C ASN A 19 6.51 -6.31 -20.09
N ASP A 20 7.25 -6.25 -18.99
CA ASP A 20 8.11 -7.35 -18.53
C ASP A 20 7.28 -8.62 -18.23
N LEU A 21 6.11 -8.48 -17.60
CA LEU A 21 5.22 -9.59 -17.30
C LEU A 21 4.67 -10.23 -18.58
N ASN A 22 4.22 -9.44 -19.56
CA ASN A 22 3.71 -9.96 -20.82
C ASN A 22 4.84 -10.63 -21.65
N HIS A 23 6.04 -10.04 -21.67
CA HIS A 23 7.21 -10.64 -22.32
C HIS A 23 7.62 -11.97 -21.68
N SER A 24 7.67 -12.04 -20.35
CA SER A 24 8.06 -13.27 -19.63
C SER A 24 7.10 -14.44 -19.86
N LYS A 25 5.82 -14.14 -20.13
CA LYS A 25 4.79 -15.15 -20.46
C LYS A 25 4.83 -15.59 -21.93
N GLY A 26 5.71 -15.03 -22.76
CA GLY A 26 5.80 -15.36 -24.20
C GLY A 26 4.56 -14.93 -24.99
N MET A 27 3.81 -13.95 -24.48
CA MET A 27 2.53 -13.54 -25.04
C MET A 27 2.71 -12.25 -25.84
N ALA A 28 2.37 -12.31 -27.13
CA ALA A 28 2.51 -11.19 -28.07
C ALA A 28 1.35 -10.17 -27.98
N ASP A 29 0.22 -10.54 -27.37
CA ASP A 29 -0.95 -9.68 -27.15
C ASP A 29 -1.24 -9.61 -25.64
N GLY A 30 -1.04 -8.44 -25.05
CA GLY A 30 -1.06 -8.18 -23.62
C GLY A 30 -2.36 -8.58 -22.92
N LEU A 31 -2.28 -9.66 -22.13
CA LEU A 31 -3.37 -10.14 -21.28
C LEU A 31 -3.44 -9.39 -19.95
N VAL A 32 -2.29 -8.96 -19.42
CA VAL A 32 -2.23 -8.20 -18.17
C VAL A 32 -2.44 -6.72 -18.47
N SER A 33 -3.50 -6.12 -17.92
CA SER A 33 -3.73 -4.69 -18.02
C SER A 33 -2.92 -3.92 -16.97
N ILE A 34 -2.75 -2.62 -17.18
CA ILE A 34 -2.09 -1.74 -16.19
C ILE A 34 -2.90 -1.70 -14.90
N GLU A 35 -4.22 -1.64 -14.99
CA GLU A 35 -5.11 -1.59 -13.82
C GLU A 35 -5.01 -2.87 -12.98
N GLU A 36 -5.01 -4.04 -13.61
CA GLU A 36 -4.83 -5.32 -12.93
C GLU A 36 -3.46 -5.40 -12.25
N SER A 37 -2.40 -4.99 -12.97
CA SER A 37 -1.06 -4.93 -12.41
C SER A 37 -0.94 -3.97 -11.23
N ILE A 38 -1.56 -2.79 -11.29
CA ILE A 38 -1.60 -1.83 -10.18
C ILE A 38 -2.27 -2.45 -8.95
N LEU A 39 -3.40 -3.13 -9.12
CA LEU A 39 -4.11 -3.78 -8.03
C LEU A 39 -3.30 -4.93 -7.42
N ASP A 40 -2.67 -5.76 -8.24
CA ASP A 40 -1.84 -6.87 -7.77
C ASP A 40 -0.61 -6.38 -7.02
N ILE A 41 0.12 -5.41 -7.57
CA ILE A 41 1.29 -4.83 -6.91
C ILE A 41 0.85 -4.12 -5.62
N SER A 42 -0.25 -3.37 -5.64
CA SER A 42 -0.80 -2.73 -4.44
C SER A 42 -1.14 -3.77 -3.39
N ASN A 43 -1.75 -4.89 -3.76
CA ASN A 43 -2.11 -5.97 -2.83
C ASN A 43 -0.86 -6.59 -2.20
N ILE A 44 0.19 -6.83 -2.99
CA ILE A 44 1.48 -7.35 -2.50
C ILE A 44 2.15 -6.35 -1.56
N LEU A 45 2.34 -5.10 -1.98
CA LEU A 45 3.06 -4.08 -1.20
C LEU A 45 2.32 -3.75 0.08
N SER A 46 1.00 -3.53 0.01
CA SER A 46 0.16 -3.22 1.17
C SER A 46 0.11 -4.41 2.13
N GLY A 47 -0.06 -5.62 1.60
CA GLY A 47 -0.11 -6.86 2.37
C GLY A 47 1.19 -7.13 3.11
N ALA A 48 2.32 -7.09 2.41
CA ALA A 48 3.63 -7.36 3.00
C ALA A 48 4.02 -6.30 4.03
N SER A 49 3.84 -5.02 3.70
CA SER A 49 4.24 -3.90 4.56
C SER A 49 3.41 -3.84 5.83
N LEU A 50 2.07 -3.89 5.69
CA LEU A 50 1.19 -3.79 6.85
C LEU A 50 1.27 -5.05 7.71
N LYS A 51 1.38 -6.25 7.11
CA LYS A 51 1.56 -7.48 7.88
C LYS A 51 2.87 -7.46 8.67
N GLY A 52 3.98 -7.09 8.03
CA GLY A 52 5.28 -7.02 8.70
C GLY A 52 5.27 -6.06 9.87
N LEU A 53 4.72 -4.87 9.67
CA LEU A 53 4.53 -3.91 10.74
C LEU A 53 3.63 -4.47 11.85
N CYS A 54 2.41 -4.91 11.53
CA CYS A 54 1.46 -5.39 12.53
C CYS A 54 2.00 -6.55 13.36
N GLN A 55 2.86 -7.40 12.78
CA GLN A 55 3.59 -8.44 13.53
C GLN A 55 4.57 -7.85 14.55
N GLN A 56 5.28 -6.78 14.21
CA GLN A 56 6.25 -6.13 15.09
C GLN A 56 5.61 -5.36 16.24
N ILE A 57 4.37 -4.89 16.06
CA ILE A 57 3.61 -4.13 17.08
C ILE A 57 2.48 -4.95 17.71
N GLU A 58 2.51 -6.27 17.53
CA GLU A 58 1.54 -7.25 18.07
C GLU A 58 0.06 -6.93 17.79
N LEU A 59 -0.22 -6.29 16.64
CA LEU A 59 -1.57 -5.89 16.25
C LEU A 59 -2.19 -6.86 15.25
N LYS A 60 -3.48 -7.13 15.43
CA LYS A 60 -4.28 -7.89 14.46
C LYS A 60 -4.91 -6.91 13.47
N THR A 61 -4.58 -7.09 12.20
CA THR A 61 -5.20 -6.35 11.09
C THR A 61 -5.86 -7.30 10.10
N LYS A 62 -6.88 -6.79 9.41
CA LYS A 62 -7.46 -7.39 8.21
C LYS A 62 -7.41 -6.35 7.11
N ILE A 63 -6.76 -6.69 6.01
CA ILE A 63 -6.62 -5.80 4.85
C ILE A 63 -7.75 -6.14 3.88
N GLN A 64 -8.50 -5.13 3.48
CA GLN A 64 -9.44 -5.27 2.38
C GLN A 64 -8.67 -5.20 1.05
N PRO A 65 -9.13 -5.90 0.00
CA PRO A 65 -8.51 -5.79 -1.33
C PRO A 65 -8.41 -4.34 -1.77
N PRO A 66 -7.30 -3.93 -2.43
CA PRO A 66 -7.15 -2.58 -2.90
C PRO A 66 -8.18 -2.25 -3.99
N VAL A 67 -8.51 -0.98 -4.10
CA VAL A 67 -9.35 -0.43 -5.17
C VAL A 67 -8.61 0.72 -5.86
N ILE A 68 -8.91 0.95 -7.14
CA ILE A 68 -8.41 2.14 -7.84
C ILE A 68 -9.15 3.36 -7.30
N PHE A 69 -8.37 4.36 -6.87
CA PHE A 69 -8.88 5.61 -6.36
C PHE A 69 -8.98 6.66 -7.47
N ASP A 70 -10.18 7.17 -7.71
CA ASP A 70 -10.42 8.34 -8.55
C ASP A 70 -11.08 9.45 -7.71
N PRO A 71 -10.35 10.53 -7.37
CA PRO A 71 -10.88 11.59 -6.51
C PRO A 71 -12.08 12.33 -7.11
N THR A 72 -12.31 12.23 -8.42
CA THR A 72 -13.47 12.85 -9.08
C THR A 72 -14.75 12.05 -8.90
N HIS A 73 -14.64 10.73 -8.71
CA HIS A 73 -15.77 9.81 -8.58
C HIS A 73 -15.91 9.19 -7.19
N GLN A 74 -14.85 9.25 -6.39
CA GLN A 74 -14.77 8.71 -5.04
C GLN A 74 -14.26 9.81 -4.11
N PRO A 75 -15.16 10.58 -3.47
CA PRO A 75 -14.71 11.51 -2.44
C PRO A 75 -14.02 10.72 -1.33
N LEU A 76 -12.93 11.28 -0.79
CA LEU A 76 -12.29 10.70 0.39
C LEU A 76 -13.34 10.58 1.50
N PRO A 77 -13.42 9.44 2.20
CA PRO A 77 -14.35 9.29 3.31
C PRO A 77 -14.07 10.38 4.34
N ILE A 78 -15.13 11.04 4.82
CA ILE A 78 -15.02 11.97 5.94
C ILE A 78 -14.80 11.13 7.19
N LEU A 79 -13.53 10.86 7.48
CA LEU A 79 -13.10 10.09 8.64
C LEU A 79 -13.14 11.02 9.86
N GLN A 80 -13.91 10.64 10.89
CA GLN A 80 -13.98 11.37 12.16
C GLN A 80 -12.78 11.03 13.07
N TRP A 81 -11.58 10.91 12.50
CA TRP A 81 -10.38 10.64 13.26
C TRP A 81 -9.91 11.90 13.95
N ARG A 82 -9.83 11.88 15.27
CA ARG A 82 -9.30 12.99 16.07
C ARG A 82 -7.77 13.02 16.09
N LEU A 83 -7.15 11.85 16.05
CA LEU A 83 -5.70 11.64 16.00
C LEU A 83 -5.41 10.48 15.04
N SER A 84 -4.32 10.57 14.28
CA SER A 84 -3.87 9.49 13.41
C SER A 84 -2.35 9.42 13.39
N LEU A 85 -1.82 8.20 13.44
CA LEU A 85 -0.42 7.93 13.14
C LEU A 85 -0.28 7.67 11.64
N ILE A 86 0.53 8.49 10.99
CA ILE A 86 0.83 8.38 9.56
C ILE A 86 2.22 7.79 9.40
N MET A 87 2.35 6.78 8.55
CA MET A 87 3.64 6.23 8.15
C MET A 87 3.75 6.19 6.64
N GLU A 88 4.92 6.59 6.15
CA GLU A 88 5.25 6.57 4.74
C GLU A 88 6.31 5.51 4.46
N ILE A 89 6.07 4.67 3.46
CA ILE A 89 7.01 3.67 2.97
C ILE A 89 7.29 3.96 1.50
N ASN A 90 8.55 4.14 1.16
CA ASN A 90 9.01 4.38 -0.20
C ASN A 90 9.66 3.12 -0.77
N PHE A 91 9.15 2.67 -1.91
CA PHE A 91 9.68 1.58 -2.71
C PHE A 91 10.32 2.17 -3.96
N LEU A 92 11.56 1.75 -4.25
CA LEU A 92 12.28 2.15 -5.45
C LEU A 92 12.94 0.93 -6.08
N VAL A 93 12.69 0.74 -7.37
CA VAL A 93 13.35 -0.27 -8.21
C VAL A 93 13.89 0.45 -9.45
N GLU A 94 15.14 0.89 -9.35
CA GLU A 94 15.79 1.74 -10.37
C GLU A 94 15.82 1.09 -11.75
N LYS A 95 16.09 -0.22 -11.82
CA LYS A 95 16.18 -0.97 -13.09
C LYS A 95 14.87 -0.94 -13.90
N ALA A 96 13.73 -0.82 -13.23
CA ALA A 96 12.41 -0.81 -13.86
C ALA A 96 11.80 0.60 -13.91
N SER A 97 12.55 1.65 -13.53
CA SER A 97 12.02 3.01 -13.32
C SER A 97 10.75 3.00 -12.47
N PHE A 98 10.66 2.07 -11.51
CA PHE A 98 9.48 1.84 -10.71
C PHE A 98 9.67 2.47 -9.34
N SER A 99 8.69 3.27 -8.95
CA SER A 99 8.58 3.79 -7.59
C SER A 99 7.15 3.65 -7.09
N ALA A 100 7.00 3.27 -5.83
CA ALA A 100 5.72 3.32 -5.13
C ALA A 100 5.90 3.99 -3.77
N LYS A 101 4.90 4.75 -3.36
CA LYS A 101 4.81 5.35 -2.04
C LYS A 101 3.53 4.83 -1.39
N THR A 102 3.67 4.16 -0.27
CA THR A 102 2.54 3.69 0.53
C THR A 102 2.44 4.52 1.78
N ILE A 103 1.26 5.11 1.99
CA ILE A 103 0.89 5.86 3.18
C ILE A 103 -0.08 5.00 3.98
N ILE A 104 0.27 4.75 5.24
CA ILE A 104 -0.55 3.99 6.18
C ILE A 104 -1.01 4.95 7.26
N CYS A 105 -2.33 5.02 7.46
CA CYS A 105 -2.93 5.82 8.51
C CYS A 105 -3.64 4.91 9.51
N PHE A 106 -3.27 5.00 10.78
CA PHE A 106 -3.97 4.32 11.86
C PHE A 106 -4.95 5.27 12.54
N ALA A 107 -6.18 4.81 12.78
CA ALA A 107 -7.21 5.58 13.46
C ALA A 107 -6.92 5.71 14.96
N ASP A 108 -7.63 6.64 15.62
CA ASP A 108 -7.45 7.00 17.04
C ASP A 108 -7.58 5.79 18.00
N LYS A 109 -8.46 4.84 17.65
CA LYS A 109 -8.72 3.68 18.49
C LYS A 109 -7.54 2.73 18.39
N GLU A 110 -6.98 2.38 19.54
CA GLU A 110 -5.81 1.49 19.68
C GLU A 110 -4.45 2.13 19.40
N LEU A 111 -4.37 3.45 19.16
CA LEU A 111 -3.11 4.14 18.95
C LEU A 111 -2.20 4.11 20.19
N ASP A 112 -2.79 4.15 21.39
CA ASP A 112 -2.04 3.99 22.65
C ASP A 112 -1.26 2.68 22.73
N LYS A 113 -1.79 1.59 22.15
CA LYS A 113 -1.08 0.29 22.09
C LYS A 113 0.10 0.36 21.13
N VAL A 114 -0.05 1.07 20.02
CA VAL A 114 1.04 1.30 19.06
C VAL A 114 2.16 2.08 19.74
N PHE A 115 1.83 3.17 20.42
CA PHE A 115 2.83 3.99 21.11
C PHE A 115 3.54 3.21 22.22
N ALA A 116 2.82 2.45 23.04
CA ALA A 116 3.44 1.63 24.08
C ALA A 116 4.48 0.65 23.50
N HIS A 117 4.17 0.00 22.37
CA HIS A 117 5.09 -0.94 21.73
C HIS A 117 6.27 -0.25 21.01
N LEU A 118 6.02 0.92 20.41
CA LEU A 118 7.09 1.73 19.83
C LEU A 118 8.04 2.27 20.90
N ASP A 119 7.52 2.68 22.06
CA ASP A 119 8.31 3.12 23.20
C ASP A 119 9.20 1.98 23.73
N GLU A 120 8.69 0.74 23.78
CA GLU A 120 9.49 -0.45 24.12
C GLU A 120 10.61 -0.74 23.11
N LEU A 121 10.37 -0.50 21.81
CA LEU A 121 11.38 -0.72 20.77
C LEU A 121 12.48 0.36 20.73
N LEU A 122 12.20 1.56 21.25
CA LEU A 122 13.10 2.72 21.23
C LEU A 122 13.87 2.93 22.54
N MET A 123 13.56 2.17 23.59
CA MET A 123 14.33 2.10 24.84
C MET A 123 15.48 1.09 24.75
#